data_AF-A0A8I2KMH2-F1
#
_entry.id   AF-A0A8I2KMH2-F1
#
_cell.length_a   1.000
_cell.length_b   1.000
_cell.length_c   1.000
_cell.angle_alpha   90.00
_cell.angle_beta   90.00
_cell.angle_gamma   90.00
#
_symmetry.space_group_name_H-M   'P 1'
#
loop_
_entity.id
_entity.type
_entity.pdbx_description
1 polymer ?
#
loop_
_entity_poly.entity_id
_entity_poly.type
_entity_poly.pdbx_seq_one_letter_code
_entity_poly.pdbx_strand_id
1 'polypeptide(L)'
;MKVLLNEKQQEKYRWLSGLSNHREASFSRKWAQRWVCKRAYEFGWSDELFSGFEKFCSYGRGHSLGGGAMERVGKKYQWMAFHEFLARLSDTYQWINRGYSDLPDDDYEGPWQINLRDIDPTIWAKRNGEYKTYHNEHCTWWQPYNFPFPAEDDPKAKAGFLWDEKTIPEFSKILKRNNPEEEGEWAVLRGFWSENKKYSADELDSPYLDGWFRINAICIRKGDFDSLLKRLKGQTLCGPSLVSVPSTQHEGFFGEYPWHTIYKHLSGWQERQDNSRDRIPVKHFVPYAQYEWESGGNDYSIDSSLRFNVPAKELIQEAELKRAQGKWGVGSMGEK
;
A
#
# COMPACT_ATOMS: atom_id res chain seq x y z
N MET A 1 -62.25 19.93 3.86
CA MET A 1 -61.40 21.09 4.20
C MET A 1 -59.96 20.57 4.36
N LYS A 2 -59.05 20.83 3.41
CA LYS A 2 -57.63 20.44 3.57
C LYS A 2 -57.01 21.42 4.55
N VAL A 3 -56.66 20.95 5.75
CA VAL A 3 -55.92 21.76 6.73
C VAL A 3 -54.51 21.99 6.16
N LEU A 4 -54.23 23.23 5.75
CA LEU A 4 -52.89 23.65 5.34
C LEU A 4 -52.05 23.81 6.60
N LEU A 5 -51.09 22.90 6.79
CA LEU A 5 -50.10 23.00 7.86
C LEU A 5 -49.24 24.26 7.63
N ASN A 6 -48.95 25.02 8.68
CA ASN A 6 -47.95 26.10 8.60
C ASN A 6 -46.52 25.52 8.47
N GLU A 7 -45.53 26.34 8.12
CA GLU A 7 -44.15 25.86 7.87
C GLU A 7 -43.57 25.06 9.04
N LYS A 8 -43.77 25.50 10.29
CA LYS A 8 -43.32 24.76 11.49
C LYS A 8 -44.02 23.42 11.64
N GLN A 9 -45.31 23.36 11.32
CA GLN A 9 -46.09 22.12 11.36
C GLN A 9 -45.73 21.18 10.21
N GLN A 10 -45.42 21.70 9.03
CA GLN A 10 -44.91 20.91 7.90
C GLN A 10 -43.55 20.31 8.22
N GLU A 11 -42.64 21.10 8.81
CA GLU A 11 -41.33 20.64 9.28
C GLU A 11 -41.50 19.55 10.34
N LYS A 12 -42.33 19.80 11.37
CA LYS A 12 -42.62 18.82 12.43
C LYS A 12 -43.26 17.54 11.88
N TYR A 13 -44.19 17.65 10.94
CA TYR A 13 -44.83 16.50 10.31
C TYR A 13 -43.83 15.71 9.46
N ARG A 14 -42.95 16.37 8.70
CA ARG A 14 -41.86 15.74 7.95
C ARG A 14 -40.92 14.94 8.86
N TRP A 15 -40.56 15.50 10.02
CA TRP A 15 -39.79 14.80 11.05
C TRP A 15 -40.57 13.58 11.58
N LEU A 16 -41.83 13.75 11.96
CA LEU A 16 -42.68 12.67 12.50
C LEU A 16 -42.94 11.54 11.50
N SER A 17 -43.20 11.87 10.23
CA SER A 17 -43.47 10.88 9.18
C SER A 17 -42.21 10.24 8.60
N GLY A 18 -41.05 10.87 8.78
CA GLY A 18 -39.74 10.34 8.35
C GLY A 18 -39.13 9.33 9.34
N LEU A 19 -39.68 9.23 10.56
CA LEU A 19 -39.21 8.36 11.65
C LEU A 19 -39.71 6.90 11.55
N SER A 20 -40.33 6.48 10.44
CA SER A 20 -40.79 5.08 10.30
C SER A 20 -39.65 4.06 10.24
N ASN A 21 -38.42 4.53 10.06
CA ASN A 21 -37.22 3.72 10.21
C ASN A 21 -36.48 4.19 11.47
N HIS A 22 -36.04 3.25 12.31
CA HIS A 22 -35.16 3.50 13.47
C HIS A 22 -33.75 3.99 13.07
N ARG A 23 -33.63 4.76 11.99
CA ARG A 23 -32.36 5.31 11.51
C ARG A 23 -32.15 6.68 12.10
N GLU A 24 -30.92 6.92 12.51
CA GLU A 24 -30.44 8.21 12.99
C GLU A 24 -30.63 9.28 11.90
N ALA A 25 -30.96 10.50 12.33
CA ALA A 25 -31.09 11.61 11.42
C ALA A 25 -29.73 11.96 10.81
N SER A 26 -29.64 11.97 9.47
CA SER A 26 -28.40 12.28 8.75
C SER A 26 -28.44 13.65 8.07
N PHE A 27 -27.26 14.22 7.82
CA PHE A 27 -27.15 15.50 7.14
C PHE A 27 -27.70 15.42 5.71
N SER A 28 -28.46 16.44 5.31
CA SER A 28 -29.09 16.43 3.99
C SER A 28 -28.07 16.58 2.86
N ARG A 29 -27.98 15.56 1.99
CA ARG A 29 -27.14 15.59 0.78
C ARG A 29 -27.38 16.81 -0.11
N LYS A 30 -28.62 17.27 -0.24
CA LYS A 30 -28.95 18.47 -1.05
C LYS A 30 -28.37 19.75 -0.43
N TRP A 31 -28.41 19.85 0.90
CA TRP A 31 -27.78 20.97 1.60
C TRP A 31 -26.26 20.92 1.48
N ALA A 32 -25.66 19.73 1.56
CA ALA A 32 -24.22 19.55 1.37
C ALA A 32 -23.78 20.02 -0.01
N GLN A 33 -24.49 19.61 -1.07
CA GLN A 33 -24.23 20.04 -2.44
C GLN A 33 -24.31 21.56 -2.60
N ARG A 34 -25.37 22.19 -2.05
CA ARG A 34 -25.53 23.65 -2.10
C ARG A 34 -24.43 24.37 -1.33
N TRP A 35 -24.05 23.83 -0.18
CA TRP A 35 -22.97 24.37 0.64
C TRP A 35 -21.64 24.34 -0.13
N VAL A 36 -21.27 23.19 -0.72
CA VAL A 36 -20.05 23.04 -1.52
C VAL A 36 -20.04 24.00 -2.71
N CYS A 37 -21.14 24.10 -3.45
CA CYS A 37 -21.25 25.05 -4.57
C CYS A 37 -21.05 26.49 -4.09
N LYS A 38 -21.80 26.93 -3.07
CA LYS A 38 -21.66 28.28 -2.49
C LYS A 38 -20.22 28.54 -2.05
N ARG A 39 -19.60 27.57 -1.37
CA ARG A 39 -18.24 27.71 -0.85
C ARG A 39 -17.20 27.81 -1.95
N ALA A 40 -17.38 27.09 -3.07
CA ALA A 40 -16.50 27.22 -4.23
C ALA A 40 -16.50 28.66 -4.81
N TYR A 41 -17.66 29.32 -4.87
CA TYR A 41 -17.74 30.74 -5.26
C TYR A 41 -17.07 31.65 -4.22
N GLU A 42 -17.25 31.39 -2.93
CA GLU A 42 -16.61 32.18 -1.86
C GLU A 42 -15.09 32.09 -1.86
N PHE A 43 -14.53 30.96 -2.28
CA PHE A 43 -13.08 30.83 -2.50
C PHE A 43 -12.56 31.67 -3.68
N GLY A 44 -13.46 32.24 -4.49
CA GLY A 44 -13.11 33.12 -5.60
C GLY A 44 -13.30 32.49 -6.99
N TRP A 45 -13.96 31.34 -7.10
CA TRP A 45 -14.38 30.87 -8.43
C TRP A 45 -15.43 31.82 -9.00
N SER A 46 -15.22 32.31 -10.21
CA SER A 46 -16.20 33.11 -10.94
C SER A 46 -16.19 32.77 -12.43
N ASP A 47 -17.32 33.01 -13.10
CA ASP A 47 -17.44 32.77 -14.55
C ASP A 47 -16.46 33.68 -15.32
N GLU A 48 -16.31 34.93 -14.88
CA GLU A 48 -15.43 35.92 -15.50
C GLU A 48 -13.97 35.48 -15.51
N LEU A 49 -13.51 34.82 -14.45
CA LEU A 49 -12.13 34.35 -14.32
C LEU A 49 -11.87 33.05 -15.09
N PHE A 50 -12.83 32.11 -15.06
CA PHE A 50 -12.54 30.72 -15.43
C PHE A 50 -13.39 30.16 -16.57
N SER A 51 -14.50 30.80 -16.96
CA SER A 51 -15.40 30.22 -17.97
C SER A 51 -14.76 30.11 -19.35
N GLY A 52 -13.87 31.05 -19.69
CA GLY A 52 -13.06 31.00 -20.90
C GLY A 52 -12.23 29.72 -20.96
N PHE A 53 -11.43 29.45 -19.93
CA PHE A 53 -10.60 28.25 -19.82
C PHE A 53 -11.43 26.95 -19.73
N GLU A 54 -12.50 26.96 -18.92
CA GLU A 54 -13.32 25.76 -18.70
C GLU A 54 -14.04 25.27 -19.96
N LYS A 55 -14.41 26.16 -20.88
CA LYS A 55 -15.01 25.80 -22.18
C LYS A 55 -14.08 24.93 -23.05
N PHE A 56 -12.77 25.06 -22.89
CA PHE A 56 -11.78 24.26 -23.63
C PHE A 56 -11.43 22.94 -22.93
N CYS A 57 -11.76 22.81 -21.64
CA CYS A 57 -11.46 21.62 -20.84
C CYS A 57 -12.48 20.47 -21.03
N SER A 58 -13.56 20.67 -21.79
CA SER A 58 -14.72 19.76 -21.80
C SER A 58 -14.59 18.51 -22.69
N TYR A 59 -13.46 18.29 -23.38
CA TYR A 59 -13.29 17.15 -24.29
C TYR A 59 -12.64 15.90 -23.65
N GLY A 60 -12.24 15.97 -22.37
CA GLY A 60 -11.57 14.86 -21.66
C GLY A 60 -12.49 13.79 -21.06
N ARG A 61 -13.66 13.48 -21.65
CA ARG A 61 -14.39 12.24 -21.30
C ARG A 61 -13.77 11.09 -22.08
N GLY A 62 -12.63 10.59 -21.62
CA GLY A 62 -12.00 9.44 -22.26
C GLY A 62 -11.17 8.69 -21.24
N HIS A 63 -11.60 7.45 -20.96
CA HIS A 63 -10.79 6.37 -20.40
C HIS A 63 -9.61 6.05 -21.35
N SER A 64 -8.74 7.02 -21.62
CA SER A 64 -7.52 6.82 -22.38
C SER A 64 -6.42 6.46 -21.39
N LEU A 65 -5.99 5.20 -21.47
CA LEU A 65 -4.72 4.74 -20.94
C LEU A 65 -3.60 5.59 -21.57
N GLY A 66 -3.22 6.69 -20.91
CA GLY A 66 -2.09 7.54 -21.32
C GLY A 66 -2.37 9.02 -21.62
N GLY A 67 -3.51 9.60 -21.25
CA GLY A 67 -3.78 11.04 -21.42
C GLY A 67 -4.11 11.73 -20.10
N GLY A 68 -3.23 12.61 -19.61
CA GLY A 68 -3.47 13.42 -18.42
C GLY A 68 -4.77 14.21 -18.55
N ALA A 69 -5.79 13.85 -17.77
CA ALA A 69 -7.08 14.52 -17.81
C ALA A 69 -6.94 15.88 -17.12
N MET A 70 -6.78 16.93 -17.92
CA MET A 70 -6.79 18.30 -17.43
C MET A 70 -8.10 18.57 -16.69
N GLU A 71 -8.03 18.69 -15.36
CA GLU A 71 -9.19 18.94 -14.52
C GLU A 71 -9.68 20.39 -14.67
N ARG A 72 -11.00 20.60 -14.79
CA ARG A 72 -11.61 21.94 -14.78
C ARG A 72 -11.28 22.66 -13.48
N VAL A 73 -10.97 23.96 -13.56
CA VAL A 73 -10.67 24.80 -12.38
C VAL A 73 -11.80 24.72 -11.34
N GLY A 74 -13.07 24.80 -11.77
CA GLY A 74 -14.21 24.73 -10.87
C GLY A 74 -14.33 23.41 -10.10
N LYS A 75 -13.84 22.28 -10.65
CA LYS A 75 -13.77 21.03 -9.88
C LYS A 75 -12.75 21.13 -8.73
N LYS A 76 -11.61 21.80 -8.94
CA LYS A 76 -10.61 22.02 -7.88
C LYS A 76 -11.20 22.83 -6.73
N TYR A 77 -11.92 23.90 -7.03
CA TYR A 77 -12.63 24.69 -6.02
C TYR A 77 -13.73 23.89 -5.32
N GLN A 78 -14.44 23.02 -6.04
CA GLN A 78 -15.40 22.09 -5.45
C GLN A 78 -14.74 21.06 -4.53
N TRP A 79 -13.56 20.53 -4.88
CA TRP A 79 -12.80 19.62 -4.02
C TRP A 79 -12.34 20.31 -2.74
N MET A 80 -11.74 21.50 -2.84
CA MET A 80 -11.37 22.30 -1.68
C MET A 80 -12.58 22.52 -0.75
N ALA A 81 -13.72 22.93 -1.33
CA ALA A 81 -14.94 23.14 -0.58
C ALA A 81 -15.46 21.83 0.02
N PHE A 82 -15.41 20.73 -0.72
CA PHE A 82 -15.84 19.42 -0.23
C PHE A 82 -15.01 18.95 0.97
N HIS A 83 -13.69 19.09 0.93
CA HIS A 83 -12.83 18.74 2.08
C HIS A 83 -13.07 19.69 3.28
N GLU A 84 -13.28 20.99 3.05
CA GLU A 84 -13.69 21.89 4.15
C GLU A 84 -15.05 21.47 4.74
N PHE A 85 -15.99 21.06 3.90
CA PHE A 85 -17.30 20.59 4.35
C PHE A 85 -17.19 19.33 5.20
N LEU A 86 -16.35 18.37 4.78
CA LEU A 86 -16.11 17.13 5.52
C LEU A 86 -15.48 17.39 6.88
N ALA A 87 -14.50 18.31 6.96
CA ALA A 87 -13.92 18.73 8.23
C ALA A 87 -14.97 19.34 9.18
N ARG A 88 -15.88 20.16 8.64
CA ARG A 88 -17.01 20.68 9.42
C ARG A 88 -17.94 19.57 9.90
N LEU A 89 -18.20 18.56 9.07
CA LEU A 89 -19.02 17.42 9.47
C LEU A 89 -18.36 16.63 10.59
N SER A 90 -17.05 16.35 10.50
CA SER A 90 -16.33 15.62 11.54
C SER A 90 -16.30 16.36 12.88
N ASP A 91 -16.27 17.70 12.87
CA ASP A 91 -16.24 18.50 14.09
C ASP A 91 -17.62 18.67 14.76
N THR A 92 -18.71 18.48 14.03
CA THR A 92 -20.06 18.88 14.49
C THR A 92 -21.11 17.77 14.52
N TYR A 93 -20.89 16.66 13.81
CA TYR A 93 -21.82 15.54 13.73
C TYR A 93 -21.22 14.28 14.35
N GLN A 94 -22.10 13.41 14.83
CA GLN A 94 -21.71 12.09 15.29
C GLN A 94 -21.51 11.15 14.13
N TRP A 95 -20.48 10.31 14.23
CA TRP A 95 -20.24 9.21 13.34
C TRP A 95 -21.35 8.16 13.47
N ILE A 96 -21.79 7.63 12.34
CA ILE A 96 -22.72 6.51 12.30
C ILE A 96 -21.93 5.34 11.72
N ASN A 97 -21.76 4.30 12.51
CA ASN A 97 -21.08 3.06 12.11
C ASN A 97 -21.66 2.57 10.76
N ARG A 98 -20.76 2.22 9.82
CA ARG A 98 -21.13 1.80 8.46
C ARG A 98 -21.83 0.44 8.40
N GLY A 99 -21.87 -0.30 9.51
CA GLY A 99 -22.55 -1.59 9.66
C GLY A 99 -21.71 -2.79 9.24
N TYR A 100 -20.39 -2.65 9.15
CA TYR A 100 -19.48 -3.76 8.87
C TYR A 100 -19.18 -4.52 10.17
N SER A 101 -19.51 -5.81 10.20
CA SER A 101 -19.34 -6.65 11.40
C SER A 101 -17.88 -6.99 11.73
N ASP A 102 -17.00 -6.87 10.73
CA ASP A 102 -15.59 -7.22 10.76
C ASP A 102 -14.66 -6.01 10.99
N LEU A 103 -15.22 -4.80 11.08
CA LEU A 103 -14.47 -3.57 11.30
C LEU A 103 -14.96 -2.86 12.58
N PRO A 104 -14.07 -2.56 13.55
CA PRO A 104 -14.42 -1.69 14.66
C PRO A 104 -14.60 -0.26 14.13
N ASP A 105 -15.83 0.10 13.80
CA ASP A 105 -16.21 1.34 13.11
C ASP A 105 -17.20 2.18 13.93
N ASP A 106 -17.19 1.98 15.26
CA ASP A 106 -18.09 2.66 16.19
C ASP A 106 -17.71 4.13 16.40
N ASP A 107 -16.42 4.45 16.34
CA ASP A 107 -15.88 5.79 16.51
C ASP A 107 -15.24 6.30 15.22
N TYR A 108 -15.35 7.61 14.97
CA TYR A 108 -14.57 8.28 13.93
C TYR A 108 -13.21 8.72 14.49
N GLU A 109 -12.16 8.05 14.04
CA GLU A 109 -10.77 8.38 14.30
C GLU A 109 -10.17 9.31 13.24
N GLY A 110 -10.64 9.25 11.97
CA GLY A 110 -10.19 10.20 10.95
C GLY A 110 -10.43 9.81 9.49
N PRO A 111 -9.93 10.63 8.53
CA PRO A 111 -10.31 10.54 7.11
C PRO A 111 -9.90 9.24 6.41
N TRP A 112 -8.88 8.54 6.92
CA TRP A 112 -8.46 7.23 6.39
C TRP A 112 -9.55 6.17 6.53
N GLN A 113 -10.48 6.29 7.49
CA GLN A 113 -11.55 5.32 7.66
C GLN A 113 -12.47 5.25 6.44
N ILE A 114 -12.60 6.34 5.68
CA ILE A 114 -13.51 6.46 4.53
C ILE A 114 -12.79 6.79 3.23
N ASN A 115 -11.51 6.46 3.15
CA ASN A 115 -10.69 6.63 1.97
C ASN A 115 -10.69 8.06 1.40
N LEU A 116 -10.50 9.04 2.30
CA LEU A 116 -10.47 10.46 1.97
C LEU A 116 -9.06 11.06 1.92
N ARG A 117 -8.00 10.25 2.12
CA ARG A 117 -6.63 10.71 1.89
C ARG A 117 -6.30 10.58 0.41
N ASP A 118 -5.81 11.66 -0.16
CA ASP A 118 -5.64 11.79 -1.62
C ASP A 118 -4.17 11.77 -2.02
N ILE A 119 -3.37 12.67 -1.42
CA ILE A 119 -1.93 12.77 -1.66
C ILE A 119 -1.22 12.50 -0.34
N ASP A 120 -0.24 11.60 -0.36
CA ASP A 120 0.70 11.46 0.76
C ASP A 120 1.80 12.54 0.65
N PRO A 121 1.76 13.61 1.47
CA PRO A 121 2.75 14.68 1.39
C PRO A 121 4.14 14.27 1.91
N THR A 122 4.25 13.06 2.48
CA THR A 122 5.48 12.55 3.10
C THR A 122 6.31 11.69 2.15
N ILE A 123 5.78 11.36 0.96
CA ILE A 123 6.44 10.63 -0.10
C ILE A 123 6.46 11.44 -1.40
N TRP A 124 7.65 11.63 -1.95
CA TRP A 124 7.85 12.38 -3.20
C TRP A 124 8.10 11.46 -4.39
N ALA A 125 8.24 10.16 -4.14
CA ALA A 125 8.39 9.15 -5.18
C ALA A 125 7.07 9.00 -5.94
N LYS A 126 7.11 9.19 -7.26
CA LYS A 126 5.92 9.04 -8.12
C LYS A 126 5.70 7.61 -8.62
N ARG A 127 6.72 6.77 -8.54
CA ARG A 127 6.70 5.39 -8.98
C ARG A 127 7.75 4.61 -8.22
N ASN A 128 7.60 3.29 -8.16
CA ASN A 128 8.71 2.44 -7.76
C ASN A 128 9.88 2.63 -8.73
N GLY A 129 11.11 2.39 -8.27
CA GLY A 129 12.31 2.47 -9.13
C GLY A 129 12.18 1.64 -10.41
N GLU A 130 13.01 1.95 -11.40
CA GLU A 130 12.95 1.30 -12.72
C GLU A 130 12.94 -0.23 -12.61
N TYR A 131 12.17 -0.87 -13.51
CA TYR A 131 12.01 -2.33 -13.62
C TYR A 131 13.33 -3.11 -13.81
N LYS A 132 14.47 -2.41 -13.99
CA LYS A 132 15.80 -2.95 -14.26
C LYS A 132 16.33 -3.91 -13.19
N THR A 133 15.94 -3.73 -11.92
CA THR A 133 16.35 -4.65 -10.84
C THR A 133 15.43 -5.86 -10.70
N TYR A 134 14.25 -5.88 -11.34
CA TYR A 134 13.28 -6.98 -11.21
C TYR A 134 13.82 -8.29 -11.78
N HIS A 135 14.52 -8.22 -12.92
CA HIS A 135 15.25 -9.33 -13.53
C HIS A 135 16.75 -9.31 -13.21
N ASN A 136 17.16 -8.51 -12.23
CA ASN A 136 18.55 -8.33 -11.82
C ASN A 136 19.52 -8.05 -12.99
N GLU A 137 19.07 -7.33 -14.03
CA GLU A 137 19.88 -6.98 -15.20
C GLU A 137 21.13 -6.18 -14.82
N HIS A 138 21.06 -5.48 -13.68
CA HIS A 138 22.17 -4.81 -13.03
C HIS A 138 22.23 -5.19 -11.55
N CYS A 139 23.35 -5.81 -11.14
CA CYS A 139 23.64 -6.07 -9.74
C CYS A 139 23.78 -4.76 -8.95
N THR A 140 23.10 -4.71 -7.80
CA THR A 140 23.24 -3.64 -6.80
C THR A 140 23.92 -4.21 -5.55
N TRP A 141 24.43 -3.35 -4.66
CA TRP A 141 25.08 -3.85 -3.44
C TRP A 141 24.12 -4.64 -2.54
N TRP A 142 22.83 -4.32 -2.57
CA TRP A 142 21.78 -5.05 -1.84
C TRP A 142 21.26 -6.29 -2.61
N GLN A 143 21.48 -6.39 -3.93
CA GLN A 143 21.16 -7.56 -4.77
C GLN A 143 22.32 -7.96 -5.71
N PRO A 144 23.44 -8.49 -5.20
CA PRO A 144 24.65 -8.75 -6.01
C PRO A 144 24.72 -10.15 -6.65
N TYR A 145 23.66 -10.96 -6.57
CA TYR A 145 23.71 -12.37 -7.02
C TYR A 145 23.22 -12.54 -8.45
N ASN A 146 24.05 -13.09 -9.33
CA ASN A 146 23.65 -13.54 -10.66
C ASN A 146 23.59 -15.06 -10.71
N PHE A 147 22.59 -15.58 -11.42
CA PHE A 147 22.52 -17.01 -11.68
C PHE A 147 23.64 -17.44 -12.63
N PRO A 148 24.29 -18.59 -12.39
CA PRO A 148 25.36 -19.09 -13.25
C PRO A 148 24.78 -19.72 -14.53
N PHE A 149 23.98 -18.96 -15.29
CA PHE A 149 23.41 -19.45 -16.54
C PHE A 149 24.52 -19.78 -17.54
N PRO A 150 24.42 -20.91 -18.26
CA PRO A 150 25.39 -21.26 -19.29
C PRO A 150 25.44 -20.17 -20.37
N ALA A 151 26.63 -19.90 -20.90
CA ALA A 151 26.83 -18.86 -21.90
C ALA A 151 26.25 -19.24 -23.27
N GLU A 152 26.28 -20.54 -23.60
CA GLU A 152 25.90 -21.08 -24.91
C GLU A 152 24.45 -21.57 -24.94
N ASP A 153 23.83 -21.44 -26.11
CA ASP A 153 22.48 -21.95 -26.38
C ASP A 153 22.50 -23.45 -26.74
N ASP A 154 22.97 -24.27 -25.80
CA ASP A 154 23.04 -25.73 -25.97
C ASP A 154 22.03 -26.46 -25.06
N PRO A 155 21.15 -27.32 -25.61
CA PRO A 155 20.17 -28.07 -24.81
C PRO A 155 20.80 -28.93 -23.71
N LYS A 156 21.99 -29.49 -23.93
CA LYS A 156 22.70 -30.28 -22.91
C LYS A 156 23.20 -29.42 -21.76
N ALA A 157 23.78 -28.25 -22.06
CA ALA A 157 24.20 -27.28 -21.06
C ALA A 157 23.01 -26.77 -20.24
N LYS A 158 21.88 -26.44 -20.88
CA LYS A 158 20.64 -26.06 -20.20
C LYS A 158 20.11 -27.15 -19.27
N ALA A 159 20.05 -28.39 -19.76
CA ALA A 159 19.64 -29.52 -18.93
C ALA A 159 20.61 -29.74 -17.75
N GLY A 160 21.92 -29.62 -18.00
CA GLY A 160 22.95 -29.71 -16.95
C GLY A 160 22.75 -28.67 -15.85
N PHE A 161 22.46 -27.42 -16.23
CA PHE A 161 22.15 -26.34 -15.28
C PHE A 161 20.93 -26.67 -14.41
N LEU A 162 19.83 -27.15 -15.01
CA LEU A 162 18.57 -27.44 -14.28
C LEU A 162 18.71 -28.53 -13.21
N TRP A 163 19.64 -29.48 -13.41
CA TRP A 163 19.82 -30.63 -12.52
C TRP A 163 21.07 -30.57 -11.65
N ASP A 164 21.88 -29.50 -11.75
CA ASP A 164 23.08 -29.33 -10.93
C ASP A 164 22.76 -28.57 -9.64
N GLU A 165 22.79 -29.26 -8.50
CA GLU A 165 22.58 -28.66 -7.18
C GLU A 165 23.61 -27.57 -6.83
N LYS A 166 24.78 -27.53 -7.50
CA LYS A 166 25.76 -26.46 -7.31
C LYS A 166 25.31 -25.11 -7.89
N THR A 167 24.27 -25.11 -8.72
CA THR A 167 23.63 -23.88 -9.23
C THR A 167 22.74 -23.20 -8.18
N ILE A 168 22.40 -23.92 -7.10
CA ILE A 168 21.61 -23.38 -6.00
C ILE A 168 22.46 -22.32 -5.28
N PRO A 169 21.91 -21.10 -5.06
CA PRO A 169 22.66 -20.03 -4.44
C PRO A 169 23.14 -20.38 -3.01
N GLU A 170 24.37 -19.95 -2.67
CA GLU A 170 24.89 -20.09 -1.31
C GLU A 170 24.21 -19.08 -0.38
N PHE A 171 23.07 -19.46 0.20
CA PHE A 171 22.22 -18.54 0.97
C PHE A 171 22.91 -17.90 2.18
N SER A 172 23.91 -18.53 2.79
CA SER A 172 24.72 -17.93 3.87
C SER A 172 25.40 -16.62 3.43
N LYS A 173 25.85 -16.53 2.18
CA LYS A 173 26.42 -15.33 1.58
C LYS A 173 25.36 -14.35 1.10
N ILE A 174 24.13 -14.80 0.84
CA ILE A 174 23.04 -13.95 0.35
C ILE A 174 22.34 -13.23 1.50
N LEU A 175 22.19 -13.91 2.63
CA LEU A 175 21.52 -13.37 3.82
C LEU A 175 22.34 -12.28 4.52
N LYS A 176 23.61 -12.09 4.13
CA LYS A 176 24.53 -11.08 4.66
C LYS A 176 24.98 -10.12 3.56
N ARG A 177 24.99 -8.82 3.85
CA ARG A 177 25.37 -7.77 2.89
C ARG A 177 26.27 -6.74 3.55
N ASN A 178 27.21 -6.19 2.79
CA ASN A 178 27.99 -5.05 3.23
C ASN A 178 27.56 -3.84 2.40
N ASN A 179 27.19 -2.76 3.05
CA ASN A 179 26.93 -1.50 2.36
C ASN A 179 28.29 -0.90 1.98
N PRO A 180 28.55 -0.56 0.69
CA PRO A 180 29.81 0.05 0.30
C PRO A 180 29.98 1.48 0.85
N GLU A 181 28.89 2.14 1.23
CA GLU A 181 28.89 3.53 1.73
C GLU A 181 28.95 3.62 3.27
N GLU A 182 28.68 2.52 3.98
CA GLU A 182 28.61 2.47 5.44
C GLU A 182 29.33 1.25 5.98
N GLU A 183 30.12 1.43 7.03
CA GLU A 183 30.82 0.31 7.67
C GLU A 183 29.81 -0.54 8.47
N GLY A 184 29.48 -1.74 7.97
CA GLY A 184 28.57 -2.65 8.67
C GLY A 184 28.07 -3.84 7.84
N GLU A 185 27.85 -4.96 8.53
CA GLU A 185 27.18 -6.14 7.98
C GLU A 185 25.66 -6.01 8.21
N TRP A 186 24.88 -6.13 7.14
CA TRP A 186 23.43 -6.10 7.09
C TRP A 186 22.87 -7.52 6.94
N ALA A 187 21.78 -7.80 7.65
CA ALA A 187 21.02 -9.03 7.49
C ALA A 187 19.81 -8.82 6.57
N VAL A 188 19.64 -9.68 5.57
CA VAL A 188 18.51 -9.59 4.62
C VAL A 188 17.27 -10.24 5.24
N LEU A 189 16.25 -9.43 5.55
CA LEU A 189 15.00 -9.91 6.15
C LEU A 189 13.94 -10.30 5.11
N ARG A 190 13.93 -9.62 3.96
CA ARG A 190 12.98 -9.86 2.87
C ARG A 190 13.64 -9.55 1.54
N GLY A 191 13.36 -10.36 0.54
CA GLY A 191 13.71 -10.04 -0.84
C GLY A 191 13.23 -11.07 -1.84
N PHE A 192 13.22 -10.67 -3.11
CA PHE A 192 12.89 -11.53 -4.23
C PHE A 192 13.92 -11.26 -5.34
N TRP A 193 14.53 -12.33 -5.83
CA TRP A 193 15.48 -12.29 -6.94
C TRP A 193 14.88 -13.09 -8.07
N SER A 194 14.92 -12.54 -9.27
CA SER A 194 14.61 -13.23 -10.51
C SER A 194 15.60 -12.76 -11.55
N GLU A 195 16.05 -13.66 -12.40
CA GLU A 195 16.88 -13.38 -13.57
C GLU A 195 16.44 -14.39 -14.64
N ASN A 196 16.34 -13.94 -15.88
CA ASN A 196 16.12 -14.85 -17.00
C ASN A 196 17.20 -14.68 -18.05
N LYS A 197 17.55 -15.78 -18.72
CA LYS A 197 18.50 -15.78 -19.82
C LYS A 197 17.81 -16.24 -21.10
N LYS A 198 17.60 -15.28 -21.99
CA LYS A 198 17.26 -15.53 -23.40
C LYS A 198 18.54 -15.57 -24.23
N TYR A 199 18.61 -16.51 -25.16
CA TYR A 199 19.78 -16.75 -26.01
C TYR A 199 19.65 -16.13 -27.40
N SER A 200 18.42 -15.95 -27.89
CA SER A 200 18.08 -15.27 -29.13
C SER A 200 16.94 -14.29 -28.89
N ALA A 201 16.95 -13.14 -29.57
CA ALA A 201 15.89 -12.14 -29.51
C ALA A 201 14.66 -12.53 -30.37
N ASP A 202 14.88 -13.36 -31.40
CA ASP A 202 13.90 -13.62 -32.48
C ASP A 202 13.28 -15.03 -32.42
N GLU A 203 13.82 -15.92 -31.59
CA GLU A 203 13.30 -17.29 -31.46
C GLU A 203 12.27 -17.40 -30.33
N LEU A 204 10.99 -17.34 -30.69
CA LEU A 204 9.87 -17.61 -29.80
C LEU A 204 9.87 -19.07 -29.26
N ASP A 205 10.58 -19.98 -29.93
CA ASP A 205 10.53 -21.44 -29.67
C ASP A 205 11.75 -21.99 -28.89
N SER A 206 12.80 -21.18 -28.64
CA SER A 206 13.96 -21.65 -27.85
C SER A 206 13.67 -21.52 -26.34
N PRO A 207 13.84 -22.58 -25.53
CA PRO A 207 13.58 -22.52 -24.10
C PRO A 207 14.58 -21.58 -23.42
N TYR A 208 14.08 -20.54 -22.75
CA TYR A 208 14.90 -19.67 -21.91
C TYR A 208 15.12 -20.31 -20.53
N LEU A 209 16.15 -19.87 -19.83
CA LEU A 209 16.37 -20.24 -18.44
C LEU A 209 15.81 -19.16 -17.52
N ASP A 210 15.14 -19.58 -16.47
CA ASP A 210 14.60 -18.71 -15.42
C ASP A 210 15.15 -19.17 -14.07
N GLY A 211 15.69 -18.24 -13.31
CA GLY A 211 16.25 -18.45 -11.99
C GLY A 211 15.63 -17.45 -11.05
N TRP A 212 15.06 -17.92 -9.94
CA TRP A 212 14.55 -17.04 -8.91
C TRP A 212 14.61 -17.67 -7.52
N PHE A 213 14.69 -16.81 -6.51
CA PHE A 213 14.51 -17.22 -5.11
C PHE A 213 13.85 -16.10 -4.30
N ARG A 214 13.29 -16.47 -3.15
CA ARG A 214 12.69 -15.53 -2.21
C ARG A 214 13.27 -15.74 -0.83
N ILE A 215 13.48 -14.63 -0.13
CA ILE A 215 13.89 -14.61 1.28
C ILE A 215 12.72 -14.07 2.09
N ASN A 216 12.27 -14.83 3.07
CA ASN A 216 11.25 -14.43 4.03
C ASN A 216 11.77 -14.73 5.44
N ALA A 217 12.12 -13.70 6.21
CA ALA A 217 12.50 -13.88 7.60
C ALA A 217 11.27 -14.03 8.49
N ILE A 218 11.37 -14.93 9.46
CA ILE A 218 10.47 -15.03 10.60
C ILE A 218 11.31 -15.21 11.86
N CYS A 219 10.87 -14.62 12.97
CA CYS A 219 11.41 -14.89 14.29
C CYS A 219 10.46 -15.84 15.03
N ILE A 220 11.01 -16.92 15.57
CA ILE A 220 10.27 -17.94 16.31
C ILE A 220 10.86 -18.08 17.71
N ARG A 221 10.12 -18.68 18.65
CA ARG A 221 10.71 -19.06 19.92
C ARG A 221 11.75 -20.16 19.69
N LYS A 222 12.85 -20.11 20.43
CA LYS A 222 13.96 -21.06 20.29
C LYS A 222 13.52 -22.53 20.40
N GLY A 223 12.54 -22.83 21.26
CA GLY A 223 12.01 -24.18 21.45
C GLY A 223 11.16 -24.72 20.29
N ASP A 224 10.72 -23.87 19.37
CA ASP A 224 9.83 -24.27 18.28
C ASP A 224 10.58 -24.71 17.01
N PHE A 225 11.92 -24.54 16.97
CA PHE A 225 12.73 -24.76 15.77
C PHE A 225 12.64 -26.19 15.24
N ASP A 226 12.88 -27.20 16.07
CA ASP A 226 12.91 -28.60 15.62
C ASP A 226 11.53 -29.06 15.11
N SER A 227 10.46 -28.62 15.78
CA SER A 227 9.08 -28.91 15.38
C SER A 227 8.72 -28.27 14.04
N LEU A 228 9.11 -27.00 13.84
CA LEU A 228 8.90 -26.30 12.58
C LEU A 228 9.72 -26.92 11.45
N LEU A 229 11.00 -27.23 11.70
CA LEU A 229 11.87 -27.87 10.71
C LEU A 229 11.31 -29.22 10.26
N LYS A 230 10.84 -30.05 11.20
CA LYS A 230 10.19 -31.34 10.88
C LYS A 230 8.94 -31.15 10.03
N ARG A 231 8.15 -30.11 10.28
CA ARG A 231 6.95 -29.79 9.51
C ARG A 231 7.29 -29.35 8.09
N LEU A 232 8.27 -28.45 7.93
CA LEU A 232 8.63 -27.85 6.64
C LEU A 232 9.45 -28.77 5.74
N LYS A 233 10.13 -29.77 6.31
CA LYS A 233 10.95 -30.72 5.56
C LYS A 233 10.14 -31.40 4.45
N GLY A 234 10.65 -31.34 3.22
CA GLY A 234 10.00 -31.92 2.04
C GLY A 234 8.85 -31.11 1.46
N GLN A 235 8.55 -29.92 2.00
CA GLN A 235 7.54 -29.02 1.43
C GLN A 235 8.14 -27.99 0.48
N THR A 236 7.37 -27.58 -0.54
CA THR A 236 7.75 -26.49 -1.46
C THR A 236 7.58 -25.12 -0.80
N LEU A 237 8.66 -24.42 -0.45
CA LEU A 237 8.61 -23.15 0.28
C LEU A 237 8.62 -21.89 -0.60
N CYS A 238 8.28 -22.02 -1.88
CA CYS A 238 8.46 -20.95 -2.86
C CYS A 238 7.22 -20.03 -3.01
N GLY A 239 6.10 -20.35 -2.35
CA GLY A 239 4.85 -19.60 -2.45
C GLY A 239 4.93 -18.19 -1.86
N PRO A 240 4.31 -17.17 -2.49
CA PRO A 240 4.31 -15.80 -1.96
C PRO A 240 3.50 -15.67 -0.67
N SER A 241 2.51 -16.54 -0.48
CA SER A 241 1.65 -16.63 0.69
C SER A 241 2.23 -17.47 1.83
N LEU A 242 3.48 -17.96 1.73
CA LEU A 242 4.10 -18.77 2.79
C LEU A 242 4.15 -18.02 4.12
N VAL A 243 4.51 -16.73 4.06
CA VAL A 243 4.55 -15.82 5.20
C VAL A 243 3.55 -14.72 4.93
N SER A 244 2.56 -14.59 5.81
CA SER A 244 1.61 -13.47 5.77
C SER A 244 2.34 -12.20 6.17
N VAL A 245 2.48 -11.27 5.23
CA VAL A 245 3.18 -9.99 5.48
C VAL A 245 2.14 -8.95 5.88
N PRO A 246 2.31 -8.26 7.02
CA PRO A 246 1.44 -7.15 7.38
C PRO A 246 1.52 -6.04 6.33
N SER A 247 0.38 -5.54 5.85
CA SER A 247 0.30 -4.42 4.91
C SER A 247 -0.18 -3.15 5.60
N THR A 248 0.40 -2.00 5.26
CA THR A 248 -0.06 -0.68 5.70
C THR A 248 -1.41 -0.29 5.12
N GLN A 249 -1.91 -1.03 4.11
CA GLN A 249 -3.05 -0.65 3.29
C GLN A 249 -2.83 0.70 2.59
N HIS A 250 -3.84 1.22 1.89
CA HIS A 250 -3.69 2.34 0.94
C HIS A 250 -3.99 3.73 1.53
N GLU A 251 -4.22 3.84 2.85
CA GLU A 251 -4.60 5.10 3.50
C GLU A 251 -3.58 5.60 4.52
N GLY A 252 -2.54 4.81 4.80
CA GLY A 252 -1.50 5.18 5.75
C GLY A 252 -0.37 5.93 5.06
N PHE A 253 -0.14 7.19 5.43
CA PHE A 253 0.99 7.96 4.91
C PHE A 253 2.32 7.39 5.39
N PHE A 254 3.32 7.36 4.50
CA PHE A 254 4.63 6.79 4.79
C PHE A 254 5.32 7.43 6.00
N GLY A 255 5.24 8.75 6.13
CA GLY A 255 5.83 9.52 7.24
C GLY A 255 5.07 9.40 8.56
N GLU A 256 3.86 8.87 8.53
CA GLU A 256 3.07 8.54 9.70
C GLU A 256 3.38 7.14 10.25
N TYR A 257 4.06 6.31 9.46
CA TYR A 257 4.41 4.96 9.86
C TYR A 257 5.56 4.96 10.87
N PRO A 258 5.45 4.22 12.00
CA PRO A 258 4.31 3.42 12.45
C PRO A 258 3.50 4.08 13.58
N TRP A 259 3.70 5.37 13.87
CA TRP A 259 3.18 6.02 15.08
C TRP A 259 1.70 6.41 15.01
N HIS A 260 1.16 6.60 13.81
CA HIS A 260 -0.22 7.06 13.63
C HIS A 260 -1.25 5.96 13.94
N THR A 261 -2.43 6.35 14.44
CA THR A 261 -3.46 5.41 14.93
C THR A 261 -3.97 4.44 13.85
N ILE A 262 -3.87 4.80 12.57
CA ILE A 262 -4.18 3.90 11.45
C ILE A 262 -3.41 2.57 11.54
N TYR A 263 -2.21 2.58 12.12
CA TYR A 263 -1.36 1.39 12.29
C TYR A 263 -1.52 0.70 13.65
N LYS A 264 -2.47 1.14 14.48
CA LYS A 264 -2.70 0.59 15.83
C LYS A 264 -2.90 -0.92 15.81
N HIS A 265 -3.70 -1.41 14.87
CA HIS A 265 -4.03 -2.83 14.71
C HIS A 265 -3.06 -3.61 13.81
N LEU A 266 -2.11 -2.92 13.16
CA LEU A 266 -1.06 -3.58 12.40
C LEU A 266 -0.10 -4.30 13.36
N SER A 267 0.19 -5.57 13.11
CA SER A 267 1.06 -6.37 13.95
C SER A 267 1.93 -7.29 13.10
N GLY A 268 3.23 -7.33 13.41
CA GLY A 268 4.16 -8.32 12.85
C GLY A 268 3.97 -9.71 13.45
N TRP A 269 3.30 -9.83 14.60
CA TRP A 269 3.02 -11.11 15.24
C TRP A 269 1.91 -11.87 14.53
N GLN A 270 2.22 -13.12 14.17
CA GLN A 270 1.28 -14.09 13.62
C GLN A 270 1.01 -15.14 14.70
N GLU A 271 -0.26 -15.26 15.08
CA GLU A 271 -0.70 -16.34 15.96
C GLU A 271 -0.74 -17.66 15.19
N ARG A 272 -0.56 -18.76 15.93
CA ARG A 272 -0.68 -20.10 15.35
C ARG A 272 -2.10 -20.29 14.81
N GLN A 273 -2.23 -20.61 13.52
CA GLN A 273 -3.50 -21.02 12.95
C GLN A 273 -3.49 -22.54 12.75
N ASP A 274 -4.44 -23.24 13.37
CA ASP A 274 -4.63 -24.68 13.17
C ASP A 274 -5.49 -24.92 11.91
N ASN A 275 -5.02 -24.43 10.76
CA ASN A 275 -5.64 -24.71 9.46
C ASN A 275 -4.67 -25.49 8.56
N SER A 276 -5.20 -26.34 7.67
CA SER A 276 -4.37 -27.20 6.81
C SER A 276 -3.58 -26.43 5.74
N ARG A 277 -3.89 -25.15 5.53
CA ARG A 277 -3.23 -24.27 4.56
C ARG A 277 -2.02 -23.54 5.15
N ASP A 278 -1.96 -23.42 6.47
CA ASP A 278 -0.85 -22.80 7.17
C ASP A 278 0.33 -23.77 7.27
N ARG A 279 1.47 -23.27 6.79
CA ARG A 279 2.72 -24.05 6.75
C ARG A 279 3.61 -23.75 7.94
N ILE A 280 3.34 -22.68 8.70
CA ILE A 280 4.12 -22.26 9.87
C ILE A 280 3.22 -22.41 11.12
N PRO A 281 3.07 -23.63 11.67
CA PRO A 281 2.12 -23.92 12.75
C PRO A 281 2.64 -23.49 14.13
N VAL A 282 3.33 -22.35 14.21
CA VAL A 282 3.92 -21.81 15.42
C VAL A 282 3.70 -20.31 15.46
N LYS A 283 3.55 -19.75 16.67
CA LYS A 283 3.54 -18.31 16.83
C LYS A 283 4.88 -17.75 16.38
N HIS A 284 4.85 -16.76 15.48
CA HIS A 284 6.05 -16.19 14.90
C HIS A 284 5.89 -14.69 14.67
N PHE A 285 7.01 -14.00 14.55
CA PHE A 285 7.07 -12.58 14.25
C PHE A 285 7.67 -12.38 12.86
N VAL A 286 7.01 -11.57 12.02
CA VAL A 286 7.51 -11.16 10.71
C VAL A 286 8.19 -9.79 10.88
N PRO A 287 9.52 -9.67 10.71
CA PRO A 287 10.26 -8.46 11.10
C PRO A 287 10.18 -7.31 10.07
N TYR A 288 9.26 -7.41 9.13
CA TYR A 288 9.01 -6.42 8.09
C TYR A 288 7.51 -6.32 7.80
N ALA A 289 7.07 -5.16 7.34
CA ALA A 289 5.75 -4.90 6.80
C ALA A 289 5.88 -4.40 5.37
N GLN A 290 4.76 -4.38 4.65
CA GLN A 290 4.68 -3.85 3.30
C GLN A 290 3.96 -2.52 3.31
N TYR A 291 4.66 -1.48 2.87
CA TYR A 291 4.05 -0.20 2.55
C TYR A 291 3.39 -0.27 1.18
N GLU A 292 2.15 0.19 1.07
CA GLU A 292 1.35 0.20 -0.16
C GLU A 292 0.65 1.55 -0.33
N TRP A 293 0.79 2.17 -1.49
CA TRP A 293 0.05 3.38 -1.87
C TRP A 293 -0.44 3.21 -3.30
N GLU A 294 -1.75 3.05 -3.50
CA GLU A 294 -2.29 2.63 -4.80
C GLU A 294 -2.44 3.78 -5.78
N SER A 295 -2.05 3.53 -7.04
CA SER A 295 -2.45 4.39 -8.16
C SER A 295 -3.89 4.09 -8.55
N GLY A 296 -4.67 5.13 -8.85
CA GLY A 296 -6.08 4.99 -9.22
C GLY A 296 -6.95 6.16 -8.78
N GLY A 297 -6.41 7.03 -7.92
CA GLY A 297 -6.99 8.31 -7.55
C GLY A 297 -7.04 9.31 -8.72
N ASN A 298 -7.75 10.42 -8.49
CA ASN A 298 -7.86 11.52 -9.46
C ASN A 298 -6.80 12.62 -9.22
N ASP A 299 -5.89 12.42 -8.28
CA ASP A 299 -4.87 13.37 -7.84
C ASP A 299 -3.64 13.41 -8.75
N TYR A 300 -3.38 12.33 -9.52
CA TYR A 300 -2.22 12.20 -10.40
C TYR A 300 -0.86 12.46 -9.69
N SER A 301 -0.78 12.24 -8.37
CA SER A 301 0.46 12.41 -7.59
C SER A 301 1.49 11.32 -7.87
N ILE A 302 1.02 10.12 -8.24
CA ILE A 302 1.83 8.96 -8.59
C ILE A 302 1.51 8.45 -10.00
N ASP A 303 2.54 7.98 -10.71
CA ASP A 303 2.45 7.36 -12.03
C ASP A 303 2.11 5.87 -11.95
N SER A 304 2.41 5.23 -10.80
CA SER A 304 2.09 3.83 -10.52
C SER A 304 2.04 3.57 -9.00
N SER A 305 1.30 2.54 -8.58
CA SER A 305 1.23 2.15 -7.16
C SER A 305 2.61 1.97 -6.54
N LEU A 306 2.84 2.61 -5.40
CA LEU A 306 4.07 2.47 -4.63
C LEU A 306 3.95 1.24 -3.73
N ARG A 307 4.97 0.38 -3.76
CA ARG A 307 4.99 -0.85 -2.97
C ARG A 307 6.41 -1.22 -2.59
N PHE A 308 6.74 -1.15 -1.31
CA PHE A 308 8.07 -1.50 -0.81
C PHE A 308 8.00 -2.01 0.64
N ASN A 309 9.06 -2.68 1.10
CA ASN A 309 9.09 -3.21 2.45
C ASN A 309 9.65 -2.18 3.43
N VAL A 310 9.08 -2.12 4.61
CA VAL A 310 9.53 -1.31 5.75
C VAL A 310 9.77 -2.24 6.95
N PRO A 311 10.59 -1.85 7.95
CA PRO A 311 10.69 -2.62 9.18
C PRO A 311 9.31 -2.77 9.86
N ALA A 312 9.05 -3.90 10.50
CA ALA A 312 7.82 -4.09 11.25
C ALA A 312 7.70 -3.03 12.37
N LYS A 313 6.47 -2.62 12.70
CA LYS A 313 6.19 -1.60 13.71
C LYS A 313 6.91 -1.90 15.03
N GLU A 314 6.83 -3.14 15.48
CA GLU A 314 7.43 -3.61 16.73
C GLU A 314 8.95 -3.48 16.68
N LEU A 315 9.58 -3.80 15.54
CA LEU A 315 11.03 -3.66 15.37
C LEU A 315 11.46 -2.19 15.44
N ILE A 316 10.70 -1.27 14.84
CA ILE A 316 10.95 0.17 14.93
C ILE A 316 10.85 0.66 16.37
N GLN A 317 9.81 0.23 17.08
CA GLN A 317 9.54 0.66 18.45
C GLN A 317 10.58 0.10 19.44
N GLU A 318 10.88 -1.20 19.38
CA GLU A 318 11.80 -1.86 20.31
C GLU A 318 13.27 -1.47 20.09
N ALA A 319 13.68 -1.23 18.84
CA ALA A 319 15.03 -0.77 18.52
C ALA A 319 15.15 0.77 18.46
N GLU A 320 14.07 1.48 18.81
CA GLU A 320 14.00 2.95 18.77
C GLU A 320 14.49 3.54 17.45
N LEU A 321 14.15 2.90 16.33
CA LEU A 321 14.63 3.29 15.01
C LEU A 321 14.04 4.65 14.64
N LYS A 322 14.93 5.61 14.34
CA LYS A 322 14.55 6.94 13.89
C LYS A 322 14.83 7.08 12.41
N ARG A 323 13.85 7.60 11.66
CA ARG A 323 14.04 7.93 10.24
C ARG A 323 15.01 9.10 10.14
N ALA A 324 16.10 8.92 9.40
CA ALA A 324 17.02 10.02 9.11
C ALA A 324 16.33 11.03 8.18
N GLN A 325 16.26 12.30 8.58
CA GLN A 325 15.70 13.35 7.74
C GLN A 325 16.50 13.48 6.44
N GLY A 326 15.80 13.53 5.31
CA GLY A 326 16.42 13.65 3.98
C GLY A 326 17.10 12.38 3.46
N LYS A 327 17.19 11.29 4.25
CA LYS A 327 17.74 10.00 3.80
C LYS A 327 16.64 8.95 3.72
N TRP A 328 16.32 8.54 2.49
CA TRP A 328 15.38 7.45 2.24
C TRP A 328 15.98 6.10 2.64
N GLY A 329 15.22 5.29 3.37
CA GLY A 329 15.61 3.91 3.69
C GLY A 329 16.70 3.75 4.77
N VAL A 330 17.16 4.84 5.40
CA VAL A 330 18.17 4.79 6.47
C VAL A 330 17.51 5.14 7.81
N GLY A 331 17.66 4.23 8.78
CA GLY A 331 17.27 4.47 10.17
C GLY A 331 18.48 4.30 11.09
N SER A 332 18.64 5.17 12.07
CA SER A 332 19.61 4.99 13.15
C SER A 332 18.91 4.48 14.40
N MET A 333 19.58 3.60 15.14
CA MET A 333 19.13 3.23 16.48
C MET A 333 19.21 4.46 17.40
N GLY A 334 18.29 4.55 18.35
CA GLY A 334 18.41 5.50 19.46
C GLY A 334 19.68 5.24 20.27
N GLU A 335 20.37 6.31 20.69
CA GLU A 335 21.36 6.20 21.76
C GLU A 335 20.62 5.84 23.04
N LYS A 336 20.94 4.69 23.64
CA LYS A 336 20.40 4.27 24.94
C LYS A 336 21.08 4.99 26.09
#